data_AF-A0A106QCG6-F1
#
_entry.id   AF-A0A106QCG6-F1
#
_cell.length_a   1.000
_cell.length_b   1.000
_cell.length_c   1.000
_cell.angle_alpha   90.00
_cell.angle_beta   90.00
_cell.angle_gamma   90.00
#
_symmetry.space_group_name_H-M   'P 1'
#
loop_
_entity.id
_entity.type
_entity.pdbx_description
1 polymer ?
#
loop_
_entity_poly.entity_id
_entity_poly.type
_entity_poly.pdbx_seq_one_letter_code
_entity_poly.pdbx_strand_id
1 'polypeptide(L)'
;MKTVREILLAVLFTASFAAQAQMRQYVVAKDVEVQYIRGEMRFCERENLKGITCGFEQKLFGKKRFAARDWWSPETYVQARTGLNEFTLYGVEPTPDGRGIVIYFGE
;
A
#
# COMPACT_ATOMS: atom_id res chain seq x y z
N MET A 1 -36.51 51.60 21.36
CA MET A 1 -36.27 50.93 20.07
C MET A 1 -35.08 50.00 20.26
N LYS A 2 -35.29 48.70 20.07
CA LYS A 2 -34.28 47.65 20.21
C LYS A 2 -33.57 47.49 18.86
N THR A 3 -32.28 47.79 18.79
CA THR A 3 -31.41 47.33 17.70
C THR A 3 -30.39 46.36 18.29
N VAL A 4 -30.92 45.24 18.81
CA VAL A 4 -30.14 44.02 19.05
C VAL A 4 -30.19 43.24 17.75
N ARG A 5 -29.35 43.60 16.79
CA ARG A 5 -29.10 42.83 15.56
C ARG A 5 -28.08 43.58 14.73
N GLU A 6 -26.84 43.16 14.84
CA GLU A 6 -25.84 43.12 13.76
C GLU A 6 -24.58 42.53 14.41
N ILE A 7 -24.58 41.21 14.54
CA ILE A 7 -23.67 40.38 13.75
C ILE A 7 -22.21 40.71 14.09
N LEU A 8 -21.86 40.55 15.36
CA LEU A 8 -20.49 40.25 15.79
C LEU A 8 -20.38 38.74 16.01
N LEU A 9 -20.78 37.98 14.98
CA LEU A 9 -20.44 36.57 14.80
C LEU A 9 -19.21 36.50 13.88
N ALA A 10 -18.19 37.29 14.20
CA ALA A 10 -16.91 37.35 13.49
C ALA A 10 -15.80 36.70 14.32
N VAL A 11 -16.16 35.74 15.17
CA VAL A 11 -15.23 34.95 15.96
C VAL A 11 -15.76 33.53 15.92
N LEU A 12 -14.88 32.60 15.57
CA LEU A 12 -15.05 31.14 15.50
C LEU A 12 -15.35 30.61 14.09
N PHE A 13 -14.38 29.83 13.59
CA PHE A 13 -14.46 28.92 12.44
C PHE A 13 -14.06 29.43 11.04
N THR A 14 -12.95 30.15 10.93
CA THR A 14 -12.08 30.03 9.74
C THR A 14 -10.64 29.71 10.12
N ALA A 15 -10.44 28.92 11.17
CA ALA A 15 -9.33 27.97 11.15
C ALA A 15 -9.80 26.83 10.27
N SER A 16 -9.78 27.05 8.95
CA SER A 16 -9.68 25.98 7.99
C SER A 16 -8.37 25.28 8.31
N PHE A 17 -8.40 24.37 9.29
CA PHE A 17 -7.62 23.16 9.19
C PHE A 17 -8.09 22.55 7.88
N ALA A 18 -7.44 22.96 6.79
CA ALA A 18 -7.19 22.06 5.72
C ALA A 18 -6.47 20.89 6.41
N ALA A 19 -7.26 19.93 6.88
CA ALA A 19 -6.82 18.56 6.89
C ALA A 19 -6.37 18.38 5.44
N GLN A 20 -5.07 18.56 5.20
CA GLN A 20 -4.45 18.10 3.98
C GLN A 20 -4.78 16.62 4.01
N ALA A 21 -5.82 16.26 3.26
CA ALA A 21 -6.09 14.89 2.94
C ALA A 21 -4.80 14.45 2.25
N GLN A 22 -3.89 13.84 3.03
CA GLN A 22 -2.71 13.18 2.47
C GLN A 22 -3.29 12.26 1.41
N MET A 23 -3.00 12.56 0.14
CA MET A 23 -3.44 11.73 -0.96
C MET A 23 -2.82 10.37 -0.70
N ARG A 24 -3.64 9.45 -0.18
CA ARG A 24 -3.20 8.08 0.11
C ARG A 24 -2.89 7.46 -1.24
N GLN A 25 -1.60 7.33 -1.53
CA GLN A 25 -1.13 6.62 -2.69
C GLN A 25 -1.36 5.13 -2.43
N TYR A 26 -1.50 4.36 -3.51
CA TYR A 26 -1.67 2.92 -3.38
C TYR A 26 -0.95 2.15 -4.48
N VAL A 27 -0.48 0.97 -4.12
CA VAL A 27 -0.03 -0.06 -5.08
C VAL A 27 -0.90 -1.30 -4.91
N VAL A 28 -1.11 -2.02 -6.01
CA VAL A 28 -1.93 -3.23 -6.02
C VAL A 28 -1.09 -4.42 -6.43
N ALA A 29 -1.01 -5.44 -5.57
CA ALA A 29 -0.48 -6.74 -5.92
C ALA A 29 -1.66 -7.67 -6.23
N LYS A 30 -1.80 -8.06 -7.51
CA LYS A 30 -2.94 -8.88 -7.96
C LYS A 30 -2.60 -10.37 -7.83
N ASP A 31 -3.62 -11.14 -7.48
CA ASP A 31 -3.55 -12.60 -7.42
C ASP A 31 -2.36 -13.12 -6.60
N VAL A 32 -2.39 -12.85 -5.31
CA VAL A 32 -1.31 -13.19 -4.37
C VAL A 32 -1.70 -14.38 -3.50
N GLU A 33 -0.67 -15.06 -3.00
CA GLU A 33 -0.76 -15.88 -1.80
C GLU A 33 -0.22 -15.05 -0.64
N VAL A 34 -0.84 -15.14 0.53
CA VAL A 34 -0.42 -14.44 1.75
C VAL A 34 0.00 -15.47 2.80
N GLN A 35 1.11 -15.21 3.46
CA GLN A 35 1.60 -16.00 4.60
C GLN A 35 2.02 -15.08 5.74
N TYR A 36 1.94 -15.59 6.97
CA TYR A 36 2.47 -14.91 8.15
C TYR A 36 3.79 -15.59 8.55
N ILE A 37 4.91 -14.94 8.24
CA ILE A 37 6.25 -15.45 8.54
C ILE A 37 6.78 -14.64 9.72
N ARG A 38 7.04 -15.31 10.86
CA ARG A 38 7.49 -14.66 12.10
C ARG A 38 6.55 -13.55 12.62
N GLY A 39 5.25 -13.70 12.38
CA GLY A 39 4.23 -12.73 12.80
C GLY A 39 4.05 -11.55 11.83
N GLU A 40 4.84 -11.46 10.76
CA GLU A 40 4.73 -10.41 9.76
C GLU A 40 3.99 -10.92 8.53
N MET A 41 3.10 -10.09 7.98
CA MET A 41 2.41 -10.40 6.74
C MET A 41 3.38 -10.34 5.56
N ARG A 42 3.43 -11.42 4.80
CA ARG A 42 4.24 -11.59 3.60
C ARG A 42 3.37 -12.10 2.48
N PHE A 43 3.69 -11.73 1.25
CA PHE A 43 2.92 -12.19 0.10
C PHE A 43 3.80 -12.49 -1.12
N CYS A 44 3.25 -13.29 -2.02
CA CYS A 44 3.87 -13.59 -3.30
C CYS A 44 2.80 -13.61 -4.38
N GLU A 45 3.06 -12.98 -5.52
CA GLU A 45 2.19 -13.10 -6.70
C GLU A 45 2.15 -14.57 -7.13
N ARG A 46 0.96 -15.13 -7.39
CA ARG A 46 0.79 -16.57 -7.65
C ARG A 46 1.54 -17.04 -8.89
N GLU A 47 1.69 -16.17 -9.89
CA GLU A 47 2.52 -16.44 -11.07
C GLU A 47 3.99 -16.72 -10.72
N ASN A 48 4.44 -16.20 -9.57
CA ASN A 48 5.80 -16.28 -9.05
C ASN A 48 5.96 -17.38 -7.99
N LEU A 49 4.90 -18.16 -7.71
CA LEU A 49 4.92 -19.27 -6.77
C LEU A 49 5.20 -20.60 -7.46
N LYS A 50 6.12 -21.38 -6.86
CA LYS A 50 6.33 -22.78 -7.19
C LYS A 50 6.16 -23.63 -5.94
N GLY A 51 4.94 -24.15 -5.75
CA GLY A 51 4.56 -24.78 -4.48
C GLY A 51 4.48 -23.72 -3.37
N ILE A 52 5.30 -23.87 -2.33
CA ILE A 52 5.41 -22.90 -1.22
C ILE A 52 6.56 -21.89 -1.40
N THR A 53 7.35 -22.03 -2.47
CA THR A 53 8.52 -21.19 -2.71
C THR A 53 8.16 -20.01 -3.60
N CYS A 54 8.35 -18.79 -3.11
CA CYS A 54 8.25 -17.57 -3.92
C CYS A 54 9.53 -17.39 -4.74
N GLY A 55 9.41 -16.84 -5.95
CA GLY A 55 10.56 -16.66 -6.83
C GLY A 55 10.20 -15.96 -8.13
N PHE A 56 11.00 -16.18 -9.15
CA PHE A 56 10.73 -15.70 -10.51
C PHE A 56 11.42 -16.60 -11.55
N GLU A 57 10.89 -16.65 -12.76
CA GLU A 57 11.59 -17.27 -13.88
C GLU A 57 12.67 -16.33 -14.43
N GLN A 58 13.91 -16.81 -14.47
CA GLN A 58 15.02 -16.14 -15.13
C GLN A 58 15.52 -16.97 -16.32
N LYS A 59 15.87 -16.30 -17.43
CA LYS A 59 16.46 -16.94 -18.59
C LYS A 59 17.98 -16.84 -18.50
N LEU A 60 18.64 -17.94 -18.15
CA LEU A 60 20.09 -18.05 -18.05
C LEU A 60 20.60 -18.97 -19.17
N PHE A 61 21.50 -18.46 -20.01
CA PHE A 61 22.10 -19.21 -21.13
C PHE A 61 21.05 -19.89 -22.03
N GLY A 62 19.97 -19.18 -22.34
CA GLY A 62 18.88 -19.69 -23.18
C GLY A 62 17.90 -20.64 -22.48
N LYS A 63 18.20 -21.09 -21.25
CA LYS A 63 17.32 -21.98 -20.46
C LYS A 63 16.56 -21.19 -19.40
N LYS A 64 15.26 -21.46 -19.25
CA LYS A 64 14.47 -20.95 -18.14
C LYS A 64 14.84 -21.68 -16.85
N ARG A 65 15.19 -20.94 -15.80
CA ARG A 65 15.41 -21.47 -14.45
C ARG A 65 14.60 -20.65 -13.46
N PHE A 66 13.99 -21.33 -12.50
CA PHE A 66 13.32 -20.67 -11.39
C PHE A 66 14.37 -20.23 -10.36
N ALA A 67 14.34 -18.95 -9.98
CA ALA A 67 15.15 -18.40 -8.90
C ALA A 67 14.26 -18.20 -7.68
N ALA A 68 14.59 -18.84 -6.56
CA ALA A 68 13.89 -18.56 -5.31
C ALA A 68 14.22 -17.13 -4.84
N ARG A 69 13.21 -16.45 -4.29
CA ARG A 69 13.33 -15.14 -3.67
C ARG A 69 12.49 -15.12 -2.40
N ASP A 70 12.87 -14.26 -1.48
CA ASP A 70 12.02 -13.97 -0.32
C ASP A 70 10.64 -13.47 -0.76
N TRP A 71 9.66 -13.76 0.11
CA TRP A 71 8.32 -13.23 -0.02
C TRP A 71 8.32 -11.72 0.19
N TRP A 72 7.45 -11.00 -0.50
CA TRP A 72 7.34 -9.56 -0.38
C TRP A 72 6.83 -9.16 1.00
N SER A 73 7.49 -8.20 1.64
CA SER A 73 6.84 -7.30 2.60
C SER A 73 6.09 -6.20 1.85
N PRO A 74 5.00 -5.65 2.42
CA PRO A 74 4.33 -4.47 1.87
C PRO A 74 5.28 -3.31 1.59
N GLU A 75 6.22 -3.04 2.50
CA GLU A 75 7.23 -1.99 2.40
C GLU A 75 8.12 -2.20 1.18
N THR A 76 8.75 -3.38 1.10
CA THR A 76 9.66 -3.71 -0.02
C THR A 76 8.94 -3.73 -1.36
N TYR A 77 7.64 -4.06 -1.38
CA TYR A 77 6.85 -4.05 -2.61
C TYR A 77 6.53 -2.62 -3.05
N VAL A 78 6.14 -1.74 -2.11
CA VAL A 78 5.98 -0.31 -2.40
C VAL A 78 7.27 0.26 -2.96
N GLN A 79 8.41 0.07 -2.26
CA GLN A 79 9.71 0.54 -2.72
C GLN A 79 10.05 0.03 -4.13
N ALA A 80 9.83 -1.26 -4.41
CA ALA A 80 10.09 -1.84 -5.72
C ALA A 80 9.17 -1.32 -6.84
N ARG A 81 7.94 -0.89 -6.51
CA ARG A 81 6.95 -0.40 -7.49
C ARG A 81 6.99 1.12 -7.69
N THR A 82 7.40 1.89 -6.69
CA THR A 82 7.37 3.36 -6.72
C THR A 82 8.76 3.98 -6.80
N GLY A 83 9.81 3.28 -6.35
CA GLY A 83 11.17 3.84 -6.22
C GLY A 83 11.36 4.77 -5.03
N LEU A 84 10.34 4.92 -4.16
CA LEU A 84 10.43 5.74 -2.95
C LEU A 84 11.24 5.02 -1.87
N ASN A 85 12.15 5.74 -1.22
CA ASN A 85 12.95 5.22 -0.11
C ASN A 85 12.41 5.65 1.26
N GLU A 86 11.66 6.75 1.31
CA GLU A 86 11.02 7.27 2.53
C GLU A 86 9.51 7.35 2.28
N PHE A 87 8.74 6.58 3.05
CA PHE A 87 7.29 6.56 3.04
C PHE A 87 6.78 5.88 4.32
N THR A 88 5.52 6.15 4.65
CA THR A 88 4.76 5.51 5.73
C THR A 88 3.67 4.63 5.13
N LEU A 89 3.56 3.40 5.62
CA LEU A 89 2.42 2.53 5.32
C LEU A 89 1.22 2.90 6.19
N TYR A 90 0.05 3.06 5.56
CA TYR A 90 -1.20 3.33 6.26
C TYR A 90 -2.03 2.07 6.50
N GLY A 91 -1.91 1.07 5.62
CA GLY A 91 -2.67 -0.16 5.74
C GLY A 91 -2.55 -1.05 4.52
N VAL A 92 -2.97 -2.30 4.69
CA VAL A 92 -3.11 -3.28 3.61
C VAL A 92 -4.50 -3.88 3.68
N GLU A 93 -5.21 -3.83 2.56
CA GLU A 93 -6.57 -4.35 2.44
C GLU A 93 -6.63 -5.39 1.31
N PRO A 94 -7.51 -6.40 1.38
CA PRO A 94 -7.74 -7.28 0.25
C PRO A 94 -8.39 -6.53 -0.91
N THR A 95 -8.13 -6.95 -2.15
CA THR A 95 -8.90 -6.46 -3.30
C THR A 95 -10.38 -6.89 -3.20
N PRO A 96 -11.31 -6.22 -3.90
CA PRO A 96 -12.74 -6.56 -3.83
C PRO A 96 -13.08 -8.01 -4.21
N ASP A 97 -12.27 -8.64 -5.06
CA ASP A 97 -12.40 -10.04 -5.46
C ASP A 97 -11.66 -11.02 -4.50
N GLY A 98 -10.99 -10.50 -3.48
CA GLY A 98 -10.28 -11.28 -2.45
C GLY A 98 -9.01 -11.97 -2.93
N ARG A 99 -8.58 -11.77 -4.18
CA ARG A 99 -7.40 -12.47 -4.75
C ARG A 99 -6.10 -11.69 -4.60
N GLY A 100 -6.16 -10.38 -4.43
CA GLY A 100 -5.02 -9.50 -4.34
C GLY A 100 -5.01 -8.73 -3.03
N ILE A 101 -4.04 -7.81 -2.93
CA ILE A 101 -3.97 -6.82 -1.86
C ILE A 101 -3.74 -5.42 -2.43
N VAL A 102 -4.28 -4.43 -1.74
CA VAL A 102 -4.07 -3.01 -1.95
C VAL A 102 -3.25 -2.49 -0.77
N ILE A 103 -2.11 -1.89 -1.05
CA ILE A 103 -1.20 -1.35 -0.03
C ILE A 103 -1.29 0.17 -0.11
N TYR A 104 -1.76 0.79 0.97
CA TYR A 104 -1.90 2.25 1.09
C TYR A 104 -0.67 2.84 1.77
N PHE A 105 -0.12 3.90 1.20
CA PHE A 105 1.09 4.57 1.69
C PHE A 105 1.07 6.07 1.39
N GLY A 106 2.03 6.80 1.97
CA GLY A 106 2.30 8.20 1.67
C GLY A 106 3.66 8.64 2.22
N GLU A 107 4.13 9.80 1.77
CA GLU A 107 5.37 10.41 2.28
C GLU A 107 5.18 11.01 3.68
#